data_AF-A0A9E4ZR23-F1
#
_entry.id   AF-A0A9E4ZR23-F1
#
_cell.length_a   1.000
_cell.length_b   1.000
_cell.length_c   1.000
_cell.angle_alpha   90.00
_cell.angle_beta   90.00
_cell.angle_gamma   90.00
#
_symmetry.space_group_name_H-M   'P 1'
#
loop_
_entity.id
_entity.type
_entity.pdbx_description
1 polymer ?
#
loop_
_entity_poly.entity_id
_entity_poly.type
_entity_poly.pdbx_seq_one_letter_code
_entity_poly.pdbx_strand_id
1 'polypeptide(L)' 'MITSSLIDIIELTLFIVGVAMFPYGIYEILKGAGELKIKLMFVIVSIVLFIVESILVFK' A
#
# COMPACT_ATOMS: atom_id res chain seq x y z
N MET A 1 22.11 9.88 15.37
CA MET A 1 20.95 10.46 16.08
C MET A 1 20.03 11.26 15.14
N ILE A 2 20.55 11.98 14.13
CA ILE A 2 19.71 12.68 13.12
C ILE A 2 19.16 11.72 12.04
N THR A 3 19.82 10.58 11.82
CA THR A 3 19.46 9.62 10.78
C THR A 3 18.20 8.81 11.08
N SER A 4 17.89 8.50 12.35
CA SER A 4 16.66 7.77 12.69
C SER A 4 15.42 8.63 12.45
N SER A 5 15.43 9.89 12.86
CA SER A 5 14.30 10.81 12.70
C SER A 5 13.91 11.06 11.24
N LEU A 6 14.87 11.00 10.31
CA LEU A 6 14.58 11.15 8.87
C LEU A 6 13.91 9.91 8.30
N ILE A 7 14.30 8.72 8.76
CA ILE A 7 13.71 7.44 8.32
C ILE A 7 12.26 7.36 8.80
N ASP A 8 11.99 7.72 10.06
CA ASP A 8 10.64 7.70 10.64
C ASP A 8 9.68 8.62 9.85
N ILE A 9 10.16 9.80 9.43
CA ILE A 9 9.37 10.75 8.62
C ILE A 9 9.11 10.19 7.22
N ILE A 10 10.09 9.54 6.59
CA ILE A 10 9.93 8.93 5.27
C ILE A 10 8.94 7.78 5.33
N GLU A 11 9.06 6.89 6.33
CA GLU A 11 8.15 5.77 6.53
C GLU A 11 6.71 6.24 6.76
N LEU A 12 6.51 7.25 7.61
CA LEU A 12 5.19 7.82 7.84
C LEU A 12 4.62 8.48 6.57
N THR A 13 5.45 9.16 5.79
CA THR A 13 5.01 9.80 4.53
C THR A 13 4.61 8.75 3.50
N LEU A 14 5.41 7.70 3.34
CA LEU A 14 5.10 6.58 2.46
C LEU A 14 3.81 5.89 2.87
N PHE A 15 3.61 5.68 4.17
CA PHE A 15 2.37 5.11 4.70
C PHE A 15 1.15 5.96 4.37
N ILE A 16 1.23 7.29 4.57
CA ILE A 16 0.12 8.22 4.24
C ILE A 16 -0.21 8.17 2.74
N VAL A 17 0.82 8.16 1.89
CA VAL A 17 0.63 8.01 0.43
C VAL A 17 0.00 6.66 0.11
N GLY A 18 0.46 5.59 0.74
CA GLY A 18 -0.11 4.25 0.64
C GLY A 18 -1.59 4.24 1.01
N VAL A 19 -1.98 4.79 2.16
CA VAL A 19 -3.38 4.89 2.62
C VAL A 19 -4.25 5.67 1.64
N ALA A 20 -3.74 6.77 1.08
CA ALA A 20 -4.47 7.59 0.12
C ALA A 20 -4.62 6.91 -1.24
N MET A 21 -3.57 6.24 -1.72
CA MET A 21 -3.54 5.62 -3.04
C MET A 21 -4.14 4.21 -3.06
N PHE A 22 -4.18 3.52 -1.93
CA PHE A 22 -4.67 2.15 -1.84
C PHE A 22 -6.11 2.00 -2.35
N PRO A 23 -7.10 2.80 -1.93
CA PRO A 23 -8.46 2.73 -2.45
C PRO A 23 -8.53 3.00 -3.96
N TYR A 24 -7.74 3.95 -4.45
CA TYR A 24 -7.65 4.27 -5.87
C TYR A 24 -7.06 3.12 -6.68
N GLY A 25 -5.99 2.48 -6.19
CA GLY A 25 -5.38 1.31 -6.81
C GLY A 25 -6.34 0.14 -6.92
N ILE A 26 -7.09 -0.15 -5.85
CA ILE A 26 -8.14 -1.19 -5.88
C ILE A 26 -9.23 -0.85 -6.89
N TYR A 27 -9.71 0.40 -6.92
CA TYR A 27 -10.71 0.85 -7.89
C TYR A 27 -10.25 0.67 -9.34
N GLU A 28 -9.02 1.06 -9.66
CA GLU A 28 -8.47 0.93 -11.01
C GLU A 28 -8.30 -0.55 -11.43
N ILE A 29 -7.90 -1.45 -10.52
CA ILE A 29 -7.84 -2.90 -10.79
C ILE A 29 -9.24 -3.45 -11.13
N LEU A 30 -10.26 -3.02 -10.37
CA LEU A 30 -11.63 -3.48 -10.59
C LEU A 30 -12.21 -2.94 -11.90
N LYS A 31 -11.98 -1.66 -12.20
CA LYS A 31 -12.45 -0.95 -13.40
C LYS A 31 -11.75 -1.40 -14.69
N GLY A 32 -10.47 -1.73 -14.62
CA GLY A 32 -9.66 -2.07 -15.80
C GLY A 32 -10.23 -3.25 -16.61
N ALA A 33 -9.91 -3.35 -17.90
CA ALA A 33 -10.24 -4.54 -18.67
C ALA A 33 -9.29 -5.69 -18.29
N GLY A 34 -9.81 -6.90 -18.07
CA GLY A 34 -8.98 -8.06 -17.74
C GLY A 34 -9.74 -9.21 -17.10
N GLU A 35 -9.09 -10.37 -17.02
CA GLU A 35 -9.66 -11.58 -16.43
C GLU A 35 -9.88 -11.40 -14.92
N LEU A 36 -11.08 -11.76 -14.44
CA LEU A 36 -11.48 -11.59 -13.03
C LEU A 36 -10.52 -12.28 -12.06
N LYS A 37 -10.02 -13.46 -12.42
CA LYS A 37 -9.07 -14.23 -11.59
C LYS A 37 -7.78 -13.46 -11.31
N ILE A 38 -7.24 -12.80 -12.35
CA ILE A 38 -6.02 -11.99 -12.25
C ILE A 38 -6.29 -10.73 -11.43
N LYS A 39 -7.42 -10.07 -11.65
CA LYS A 39 -7.83 -8.90 -10.85
C LYS A 39 -7.91 -9.21 -9.36
N LEU A 40 -8.57 -10.32 -9.01
CA LEU A 40 -8.68 -10.76 -7.61
C LEU A 40 -7.31 -11.07 -7.01
N MET A 41 -6.42 -11.70 -7.77
CA MET A 41 -5.04 -11.91 -7.34
C MET A 41 -4.34 -10.59 -7.02
N PHE A 42 -4.45 -9.57 -7.88
CA PHE A 42 -3.86 -8.26 -7.62
C PHE A 42 -4.45 -7.58 -6.39
N VAL A 43 -5.77 -7.61 -6.23
CA VAL A 43 -6.43 -7.05 -5.03
C VAL A 43 -5.91 -7.71 -3.75
N ILE A 44 -5.79 -9.05 -3.74
CA ILE A 44 -5.28 -9.79 -2.58
C ILE A 44 -3.82 -9.41 -2.29
N VAL A 45 -2.97 -9.37 -3.32
CA VAL A 45 -1.56 -8.97 -3.16
C VAL A 45 -1.44 -7.55 -2.62
N SER A 46 -2.22 -6.62 -3.16
CA SER A 46 -2.27 -5.24 -2.67
C SER A 46 -2.66 -5.18 -1.20
N ILE A 47 -3.73 -5.89 -0.78
CA ILE A 47 -4.17 -5.94 0.62
C ILE A 47 -3.06 -6.45 1.53
N VAL A 48 -2.41 -7.55 1.15
CA VAL A 48 -1.32 -8.14 1.94
C VAL A 48 -0.15 -7.15 2.08
N LEU A 49 0.27 -6.52 0.99
CA LEU A 49 1.36 -5.54 1.01
C LEU A 49 1.01 -4.34 1.91
N PHE A 50 -0.22 -3.83 1.84
CA PHE A 50 -0.67 -2.73 2.68
C PHE A 50 -0.67 -3.07 4.18
N ILE A 51 -1.05 -4.30 4.53
CA ILE A 51 -0.98 -4.79 5.92
C ILE A 51 0.48 -4.89 6.38
N VAL A 52 1.37 -5.45 5.55
CA VAL A 52 2.79 -5.56 5.88
C VAL A 52 3.43 -4.18 6.09
N GLU A 53 3.12 -3.22 5.22
CA GLU A 53 3.56 -1.83 5.35
C GLU A 53 3.06 -1.20 6.66
N SER A 54 1.77 -1.38 6.97
CA SER A 54 1.19 -0.89 8.24
C SER A 54 1.95 -1.44 9.45
N ILE A 55 2.26 -2.73 9.47
CA ILE A 55 3.00 -3.37 10.56
C ILE A 55 4.42 -2.80 10.67
N LEU A 56 5.11 -2.55 9.54
CA LEU A 56 6.46 -2.00 9.54
C LEU A 56 6.52 -0.60 10.14
N VAL A 57 5.54 0.24 9.85
CA VAL A 57 5.49 1.64 10.28
C VAL A 57 5.10 1.78 11.77
N PHE A 58 4.28 0.86 12.29
CA PHE A 58 3.81 0.90 13.68
C PHE A 58 4.57 -0.03 14.64
N LYS A 59 5.66 -0.65 14.20
CA LYS A 59 6.52 -1.50 15.02
C LYS A 59 7.47 -0.67 15.88
#